data_AF-A0A7Y2U7P9-F1
#
_entry.id   AF-A0A7Y2U7P9-F1
#
_cell.length_a   1.000
_cell.length_b   1.000
_cell.length_c   1.000
_cell.angle_alpha   90.00
_cell.angle_beta   90.00
_cell.angle_gamma   90.00
#
_symmetry.space_group_name_H-M   'P 1'
#
loop_
_entity.id
_entity.type
_entity.pdbx_description
1 polymer ?
#
loop_
_entity_poly.entity_id
_entity_poly.type
_entity_poly.pdbx_seq_one_letter_code
_entity_poly.pdbx_strand_id
1 'polypeptide(L)'
;MLRLHRDHRPTWFKRPTNMVDCYIHQLTGKRLLAANTQSIKLALPPDRLPLPSELLDFDQQGRVILDSRYSQWLLKEGDKNSYTLSLPIHRQLITTQSPLQMLSPSREARYLLDPDLPGQGALLELRTDYPGDVSWSSPTLPIVSLNGKSTARLKPGQHQIKLSDRSGRSVTRVITVEQL
;
A
#
# COMPACT_ATOMS: atom_id res chain seq x y z
N MET A 1 32.73 12.99 -17.86
CA MET A 1 31.65 12.87 -18.87
C MET A 1 31.77 13.90 -19.98
N LEU A 2 31.68 15.22 -19.73
CA LEU A 2 31.76 16.24 -20.81
C LEU A 2 33.05 16.21 -21.66
N ARG A 3 34.21 15.99 -21.05
CA ARG A 3 35.50 15.92 -21.77
C ARG A 3 35.65 14.67 -22.66
N LEU A 4 34.98 13.56 -22.30
CA LEU A 4 35.05 12.29 -23.04
C LEU A 4 34.17 12.28 -24.29
N HIS A 5 33.08 13.05 -24.30
CA HIS A 5 32.15 13.13 -25.44
C HIS A 5 32.35 14.36 -26.31
N ARG A 6 33.39 15.18 -26.05
CA ARG A 6 33.64 16.45 -26.76
C ARG A 6 33.73 16.27 -28.28
N ASP A 7 34.39 15.20 -28.72
CA ASP A 7 34.67 14.95 -30.14
C ASP A 7 33.91 13.74 -30.67
N HIS A 8 32.90 13.24 -29.94
CA HIS A 8 32.11 12.08 -30.36
C HIS A 8 30.69 12.51 -30.71
N ARG A 9 30.26 12.21 -31.93
CA ARG A 9 28.88 12.46 -32.34
C ARG A 9 27.94 11.55 -31.53
N PRO A 10 26.80 12.07 -31.02
CA PRO A 10 25.79 11.24 -30.39
C PRO A 10 25.32 10.16 -31.37
N THR A 11 25.45 8.90 -30.97
CA THR A 11 24.90 7.77 -31.71
C THR A 11 23.73 7.19 -30.92
N TRP A 12 22.60 7.01 -31.59
CA TRP A 12 21.43 6.36 -31.01
C TRP A 12 21.46 4.87 -31.29
N PHE A 13 21.08 4.06 -30.31
CA PHE A 13 20.88 2.64 -30.53
C PHE A 13 19.79 2.42 -31.58
N LYS A 14 20.04 1.48 -32.49
CA LYS A 14 19.00 1.04 -33.42
C LYS A 14 17.92 0.32 -32.63
N ARG A 15 16.66 0.67 -32.92
CA ARG A 15 15.51 -0.02 -32.32
C ARG A 15 15.54 -1.51 -32.71
N PRO A 16 15.43 -2.43 -31.76
CA PRO A 16 15.28 -3.85 -32.06
C PRO A 16 14.03 -4.12 -32.91
N THR A 17 14.09 -5.08 -33.82
CA THR A 17 12.98 -5.42 -34.73
C THR A 17 11.77 -6.01 -34.02
N ASN A 18 11.95 -6.59 -32.83
CA ASN A 18 10.91 -7.24 -32.04
C ASN A 18 10.26 -6.32 -30.98
N MET A 19 10.09 -5.03 -31.30
CA MET A 19 9.50 -4.05 -30.39
C MET A 19 8.21 -3.47 -30.97
N VAL A 20 7.11 -3.58 -30.23
CA VAL A 20 5.81 -3.02 -30.61
C VAL A 20 5.57 -1.69 -29.92
N ASP A 21 4.96 -0.75 -30.63
CA ASP A 21 4.50 0.51 -30.04
C ASP A 21 3.20 0.27 -29.27
N CYS A 22 3.15 0.75 -28.03
CA CYS A 22 1.99 0.66 -27.15
C CYS A 22 1.70 2.00 -26.51
N TYR A 23 0.42 2.30 -26.30
CA TYR A 23 -0.03 3.43 -25.49
C TYR A 23 -0.34 2.92 -24.08
N ILE A 24 0.29 3.51 -23.08
CA ILE A 24 0.12 3.13 -21.68
C ILE A 24 -0.54 4.28 -20.93
N HIS A 25 -1.60 3.97 -20.17
CA HIS A 25 -2.25 4.95 -19.31
C HIS A 25 -1.33 5.32 -18.14
N GLN A 26 -1.06 6.61 -17.98
CA GLN A 26 -0.05 7.14 -17.04
C GLN A 26 -0.28 6.70 -15.58
N LEU A 27 -1.54 6.60 -15.17
CA LEU A 27 -1.89 6.32 -13.77
C LEU A 27 -2.07 4.82 -13.46
N THR A 28 -2.58 4.03 -14.41
CA THR A 28 -2.90 2.61 -14.17
C THR A 28 -1.80 1.69 -14.66
N GLY A 29 -0.90 2.18 -15.52
CA GLY A 29 0.14 1.38 -16.18
C GLY A 29 -0.42 0.37 -17.20
N LYS A 30 -1.73 0.39 -17.46
CA LYS A 30 -2.41 -0.52 -18.39
C LYS A 30 -2.35 -0.01 -19.82
N ARG A 31 -2.43 -0.94 -20.77
CA ARG A 31 -2.37 -0.67 -22.20
C ARG A 31 -3.70 -0.15 -22.73
N LEU A 32 -3.66 0.99 -23.40
CA LEU A 32 -4.78 1.63 -24.09
C LEU A 32 -4.84 1.17 -25.54
N LEU A 33 -6.05 1.14 -26.09
CA LEU A 33 -6.29 0.84 -27.51
C LEU A 33 -5.86 1.99 -28.43
N ALA A 34 -5.99 3.23 -27.95
CA ALA A 34 -5.66 4.44 -28.68
C ALA A 34 -4.96 5.46 -27.78
N ALA A 35 -4.20 6.37 -28.39
CA ALA A 35 -3.58 7.48 -27.69
C ALA A 35 -4.65 8.44 -27.15
N ASN A 36 -4.43 8.95 -25.94
CA ASN A 36 -5.19 10.03 -25.33
C ASN A 36 -4.27 10.96 -24.54
N THR A 37 -4.82 12.01 -23.92
CA THR A 37 -4.07 12.99 -23.11
C THR A 37 -3.38 12.38 -21.89
N GLN A 38 -3.84 11.22 -21.42
CA GLN A 38 -3.29 10.48 -20.28
C GLN A 38 -2.44 9.28 -20.71
N SER A 39 -2.02 9.23 -21.97
CA SER A 39 -1.22 8.12 -22.51
C SER A 39 0.25 8.51 -22.67
N ILE A 40 1.13 7.53 -22.49
CA ILE A 40 2.53 7.60 -22.90
C ILE A 40 2.77 6.51 -23.95
N LYS A 41 3.49 6.86 -25.03
CA LYS A 41 3.90 5.90 -26.05
C LYS A 41 5.20 5.22 -25.64
N LEU A 42 5.19 3.88 -25.54
CA LEU A 42 6.37 3.07 -25.23
C LEU A 42 6.59 1.99 -26.30
N ALA A 43 7.86 1.64 -26.52
CA ALA A 43 8.26 0.51 -27.34
C ALA A 43 8.55 -0.69 -26.41
N LEU A 44 7.76 -1.75 -26.52
CA LEU A 44 7.81 -2.90 -25.61
C LEU A 44 7.96 -4.20 -26.40
N PRO A 45 8.61 -5.22 -25.83
CA PRO A 45 8.67 -6.53 -26.47
C PRO A 45 7.29 -7.23 -26.36
N PRO A 46 6.87 -7.99 -27.38
CA PRO A 46 5.51 -8.52 -27.49
C PRO A 46 5.14 -9.55 -26.41
N ASP A 47 6.14 -10.18 -25.78
CA ASP A 47 5.99 -11.15 -24.69
C ASP A 47 5.82 -10.51 -23.30
N ARG A 48 6.02 -9.18 -23.17
CA ARG A 48 5.92 -8.44 -21.90
C ARG A 48 4.99 -7.24 -21.98
N LEU A 49 3.85 -7.42 -22.62
CA LEU A 49 2.84 -6.37 -22.71
C LEU A 49 2.07 -6.23 -21.39
N PRO A 50 1.86 -5.00 -20.91
CA PRO A 50 0.95 -4.74 -19.81
C PRO A 50 -0.48 -5.19 -20.13
N LEU A 51 -1.24 -5.45 -19.08
CA LEU A 51 -2.65 -5.78 -19.19
C LEU A 51 -3.41 -4.67 -19.93
N PRO A 52 -4.43 -5.02 -20.75
CA PRO A 52 -5.28 -4.02 -21.37
C PRO A 52 -6.06 -3.24 -20.31
N SER A 53 -6.34 -1.97 -20.61
CA SER A 53 -7.23 -1.14 -19.79
C SER A 53 -8.67 -1.58 -20.00
N GLU A 54 -9.44 -1.61 -18.92
CA GLU A 54 -10.85 -1.98 -18.92
C GLU A 54 -11.73 -0.80 -18.52
N LEU A 55 -13.02 -0.84 -18.87
CA LEU A 55 -13.97 0.19 -18.44
C LEU A 55 -14.15 0.23 -16.92
N LEU A 56 -13.94 -0.90 -16.25
CA LEU A 56 -14.02 -1.02 -14.78
C LEU A 56 -12.85 -0.35 -14.05
N ASP A 57 -11.81 0.07 -14.77
CA ASP A 57 -10.69 0.83 -14.18
C ASP A 57 -11.07 2.29 -13.90
N PHE A 58 -12.18 2.77 -14.45
CA PHE A 58 -12.57 4.18 -14.41
C PHE A 58 -14.03 4.36 -13.95
N ASP A 59 -14.30 5.50 -13.34
CA ASP A 59 -15.69 5.92 -13.08
C ASP A 59 -16.32 6.63 -14.29
N GLN A 60 -17.57 7.04 -14.13
CA GLN A 60 -18.32 7.78 -15.15
C GLN A 60 -17.69 9.14 -15.53
N GLN A 61 -16.79 9.67 -14.70
CA GLN A 61 -16.07 10.93 -14.94
C GLN A 61 -14.67 10.68 -15.53
N GLY A 62 -14.28 9.42 -15.78
CA GLY A 62 -12.96 9.06 -16.31
C GLY A 62 -11.85 9.04 -15.27
N ARG A 63 -12.17 9.10 -13.97
CA ARG A 63 -11.18 9.01 -12.88
C ARG A 63 -10.83 7.57 -12.60
N VAL A 64 -9.57 7.32 -12.21
CA VAL A 64 -9.11 5.98 -11.88
C VAL A 64 -9.76 5.51 -10.58
N ILE A 65 -10.34 4.31 -10.62
CA ILE A 65 -10.93 3.66 -9.46
C ILE A 65 -9.83 3.03 -8.61
N LEU A 66 -9.77 3.44 -7.34
CA LEU A 66 -8.90 2.88 -6.32
C LEU A 66 -9.66 1.96 -5.38
N ASP A 67 -8.96 0.94 -4.89
CA ASP A 67 -9.46 0.09 -3.82
C ASP A 67 -9.70 0.90 -2.54
N SER A 68 -10.77 0.55 -1.83
CA SER A 68 -11.15 1.08 -0.51
C SER A 68 -10.00 1.20 0.51
N ARG A 69 -8.97 0.36 0.46
CA ARG A 69 -7.77 0.44 1.31
C ARG A 69 -7.01 1.76 1.17
N TYR A 70 -7.14 2.44 0.03
CA TYR A 70 -6.53 3.76 -0.20
C TYR A 70 -7.44 4.92 0.24
N SER A 71 -8.58 4.64 0.86
CA SER A 71 -9.55 5.66 1.30
C SER A 71 -8.94 6.70 2.23
N GLN A 72 -8.17 6.26 3.22
CA GLN A 72 -7.53 7.18 4.17
C GLN A 72 -6.55 8.13 3.47
N TRP A 73 -5.76 7.61 2.53
CA TRP A 73 -4.85 8.42 1.72
C TRP A 73 -5.63 9.42 0.84
N LEU A 74 -6.66 8.95 0.12
CA LEU A 74 -7.43 9.80 -0.79
C LEU A 74 -8.16 10.94 -0.05
N LEU A 75 -8.64 10.66 1.17
CA LEU A 75 -9.32 11.66 1.99
C LEU A 75 -8.37 12.72 2.55
N LYS A 76 -7.14 12.34 2.91
CA LYS A 76 -6.18 13.20 3.61
C LYS A 76 -5.25 13.97 2.67
N GLU A 77 -4.69 13.31 1.66
CA GLU A 77 -3.55 13.82 0.87
C GLU A 77 -3.64 13.48 -0.64
N GLY A 78 -4.73 12.87 -1.12
CA GLY A 78 -4.83 12.40 -2.51
C GLY A 78 -5.40 13.42 -3.52
N ASP A 79 -5.05 13.24 -4.80
CA ASP A 79 -5.59 14.02 -5.92
C ASP A 79 -7.00 13.55 -6.33
N LYS A 80 -8.01 14.22 -5.79
CA LYS A 80 -9.44 13.89 -5.99
C LYS A 80 -9.93 14.11 -7.43
N ASN A 81 -9.15 14.80 -8.26
CA ASN A 81 -9.50 15.03 -9.66
C ASN A 81 -9.09 13.84 -10.55
N SER A 82 -8.00 13.15 -10.18
CA SER A 82 -7.45 12.03 -10.93
C SER A 82 -7.95 10.66 -10.44
N TYR A 83 -8.35 10.59 -9.17
CA TYR A 83 -8.71 9.35 -8.49
C TYR A 83 -10.10 9.41 -7.87
N THR A 84 -10.74 8.24 -7.81
CA THR A 84 -11.95 8.02 -7.02
C THR A 84 -11.85 6.69 -6.29
N LEU A 85 -12.60 6.52 -5.20
CA LEU A 85 -12.75 5.20 -4.59
C LEU A 85 -13.83 4.43 -5.34
N SER A 86 -13.70 3.11 -5.43
CA SER A 86 -14.80 2.26 -5.89
C SER A 86 -16.08 2.61 -5.11
N LEU A 87 -17.12 3.06 -5.82
CA LEU A 87 -18.37 3.53 -5.21
C LEU A 87 -18.97 2.49 -4.24
N PRO A 88 -19.58 2.92 -3.12
CA PRO A 88 -20.07 2.07 -2.06
C PRO A 88 -21.47 1.50 -2.34
N ILE A 89 -21.76 1.02 -3.56
CA ILE A 89 -22.93 0.11 -3.75
C ILE A 89 -22.73 -1.18 -2.95
N HIS A 90 -21.52 -1.42 -2.46
CA HIS A 90 -21.31 -2.38 -1.40
C HIS A 90 -20.38 -1.88 -0.28
N ARG A 91 -20.78 -0.86 0.47
CA ARG A 91 -20.19 -0.61 1.81
C ARG A 91 -20.25 -1.85 2.72
N GLN A 92 -21.25 -2.71 2.52
CA GLN A 92 -21.36 -4.02 3.16
C GLN A 92 -20.47 -5.12 2.54
N LEU A 93 -20.10 -5.04 1.25
CA LEU A 93 -19.05 -5.92 0.70
C LEU A 93 -17.65 -5.41 1.04
N ILE A 94 -17.43 -4.10 1.21
CA ILE A 94 -16.12 -3.58 1.58
C ILE A 94 -15.76 -4.08 2.99
N THR A 95 -16.65 -4.03 3.98
CA THR A 95 -16.31 -4.62 5.29
C THR A 95 -16.21 -6.15 5.25
N THR A 96 -17.03 -6.86 4.46
CA THR A 96 -16.97 -8.34 4.39
C THR A 96 -15.86 -8.89 3.48
N GLN A 97 -15.37 -8.12 2.51
CA GLN A 97 -14.33 -8.51 1.55
C GLN A 97 -12.99 -7.80 1.77
N SER A 98 -12.94 -6.63 2.41
CA SER A 98 -11.66 -6.02 2.77
C SER A 98 -10.95 -6.94 3.76
N PRO A 99 -9.68 -7.31 3.48
CA PRO A 99 -8.93 -8.15 4.38
C PRO A 99 -8.72 -7.40 5.69
N LEU A 100 -8.98 -8.07 6.82
CA LEU A 100 -8.57 -7.55 8.11
C LEU A 100 -7.04 -7.52 8.16
N GLN A 101 -6.44 -6.34 8.07
CA GLN A 101 -4.98 -6.22 7.92
C GLN A 101 -4.35 -5.48 9.11
N MET A 102 -3.35 -6.11 9.71
CA MET A 102 -2.47 -5.50 10.71
C MET A 102 -1.32 -4.79 10.00
N LEU A 103 -1.21 -3.46 10.16
CA LEU A 103 -0.12 -2.63 9.63
C LEU A 103 1.06 -2.56 10.61
N SER A 104 0.76 -2.41 11.90
CA SER A 104 1.75 -2.43 12.99
C SER A 104 1.25 -3.33 14.11
N PRO A 105 2.06 -4.30 14.59
CA PRO A 105 3.41 -4.64 14.13
C PRO A 105 3.48 -5.22 12.71
N SER A 106 4.64 -5.09 12.05
CA SER A 106 4.90 -5.74 10.76
C SER A 106 5.02 -7.27 10.92
N ARG A 107 5.00 -7.99 9.79
CA ARG A 107 5.34 -9.43 9.81
C ARG A 107 6.75 -9.61 10.34
N GLU A 108 6.92 -10.56 11.26
CA GLU A 108 8.22 -10.97 11.82
C GLU A 108 9.00 -9.82 12.49
N ALA A 109 8.28 -8.83 13.04
CA ALA A 109 8.89 -7.69 13.68
C ALA A 109 9.72 -8.11 14.91
N ARG A 110 10.94 -7.55 14.99
CA ARG A 110 11.80 -7.58 16.18
C ARG A 110 11.92 -6.15 16.71
N TYR A 111 11.65 -5.99 18.00
CA TYR A 111 11.77 -4.71 18.71
C TYR A 111 12.86 -4.82 19.76
N LEU A 112 13.50 -3.70 20.04
CA LEU A 112 14.57 -3.60 21.01
C LEU A 112 14.23 -2.46 21.95
N LEU A 113 14.20 -2.75 23.26
CA LEU A 113 13.88 -1.77 24.28
C LEU A 113 15.09 -0.89 24.52
N ASP A 114 14.91 0.40 24.28
CA ASP A 114 15.93 1.42 24.44
C ASP A 114 15.58 2.30 25.65
N PRO A 115 16.34 2.22 26.76
CA PRO A 115 16.07 2.99 27.96
C PRO A 115 16.19 4.50 27.76
N ASP A 116 16.90 4.94 26.72
CA ASP A 116 17.13 6.36 26.43
C ASP A 116 15.93 6.99 25.68
N LEU A 117 15.00 6.17 25.16
CA LEU A 117 13.79 6.65 24.52
C LEU A 117 12.68 6.98 25.53
N PRO A 118 11.79 7.95 25.22
CA PRO A 118 10.60 8.19 26.01
C PRO A 118 9.78 6.90 26.21
N GLY A 119 9.43 6.62 27.47
CA GLY A 119 8.76 5.37 27.82
C GLY A 119 9.62 4.12 27.64
N GLN A 120 10.95 4.26 27.65
CA GLN A 120 11.94 3.17 27.51
C GLN A 120 11.80 2.38 26.20
N GLY A 121 11.31 3.03 25.14
CA GLY A 121 10.99 2.38 23.87
C GLY A 121 9.88 1.33 23.97
N ALA A 122 9.18 1.25 25.10
CA ALA A 122 8.25 0.16 25.40
C ALA A 122 6.84 0.42 24.86
N LEU A 123 6.60 1.49 24.12
CA LEU A 123 5.28 1.83 23.59
C LEU A 123 5.21 1.55 22.09
N LEU A 124 4.44 0.53 21.72
CA LEU A 124 4.20 0.17 20.32
C LEU A 124 2.78 0.54 19.89
N GLU A 125 2.65 1.54 19.01
CA GLU A 125 1.36 1.87 18.39
C GLU A 125 0.89 0.73 17.48
N LEU A 126 -0.30 0.22 17.75
CA LEU A 126 -0.97 -0.82 16.96
C LEU A 126 -1.83 -0.17 15.89
N ARG A 127 -1.65 -0.60 14.64
CA ARG A 127 -2.28 0.08 13.49
C ARG A 127 -2.92 -0.92 12.54
N THR A 128 -4.07 -0.53 12.01
CA THR A 128 -4.86 -1.24 10.99
C THR A 128 -5.41 -0.20 10.02
N ASP A 129 -5.54 -0.57 8.74
CA ASP A 129 -6.28 0.17 7.72
C ASP A 129 -7.72 -0.34 7.56
N TYR A 130 -8.12 -1.35 8.34
CA TYR A 130 -9.48 -1.87 8.31
C TYR A 130 -10.46 -0.77 8.74
N PRO A 131 -11.47 -0.43 7.91
CA PRO A 131 -12.34 0.73 8.14
C PRO A 131 -13.45 0.49 9.18
N GLY A 132 -13.61 -0.74 9.67
CA GLY A 132 -14.63 -1.08 10.68
C GLY A 132 -14.08 -1.13 12.11
N ASP A 133 -14.98 -1.40 13.06
CA ASP A 133 -14.60 -1.53 14.47
C ASP A 133 -13.74 -2.77 14.73
N VAL A 134 -12.63 -2.56 15.43
CA VAL A 134 -11.65 -3.60 15.75
C VAL A 134 -11.29 -3.64 17.23
N SER A 135 -10.89 -4.81 17.70
CA SER A 135 -10.31 -5.02 19.03
C SER A 135 -8.91 -5.61 18.91
N TRP A 136 -8.02 -5.14 19.78
CA TRP A 136 -6.66 -5.63 19.91
C TRP A 136 -6.54 -6.43 21.19
N SER A 137 -5.83 -7.55 21.13
CA SER A 137 -5.51 -8.36 22.30
C SER A 137 -4.12 -8.98 22.22
N SER A 138 -3.53 -9.23 23.38
CA SER A 138 -2.32 -10.02 23.54
C SER A 138 -2.42 -10.83 24.83
N PRO A 139 -2.00 -12.11 24.85
CA PRO A 139 -1.97 -12.88 26.09
C PRO A 139 -0.93 -12.37 27.09
N THR A 140 0.11 -11.69 26.59
CA THR A 140 1.31 -11.40 27.38
C THR A 140 1.64 -9.91 27.48
N LEU A 141 1.11 -9.07 26.58
CA LEU A 141 1.32 -7.62 26.59
C LEU A 141 0.05 -6.87 27.00
N PRO A 142 0.12 -5.89 27.91
CA PRO A 142 -0.99 -4.98 28.17
C PRO A 142 -1.20 -4.07 26.96
N ILE A 143 -2.46 -3.93 26.54
CA ILE A 143 -2.86 -3.01 25.48
C ILE A 143 -3.69 -1.90 26.09
N VAL A 144 -3.24 -0.66 25.89
CA VAL A 144 -3.85 0.54 26.46
C VAL A 144 -4.23 1.52 25.35
N SER A 145 -5.22 2.38 25.59
CA SER A 145 -5.51 3.50 24.70
C SER A 145 -4.68 4.71 25.14
N LEU A 146 -3.79 5.19 24.29
CA LEU A 146 -3.01 6.41 24.48
C LEU A 146 -3.31 7.38 23.34
N ASN A 147 -3.79 8.59 23.67
CA ASN A 147 -4.16 9.62 22.68
C ASN A 147 -5.16 9.11 21.61
N GLY A 148 -6.11 8.26 22.02
CA GLY A 148 -7.10 7.67 21.12
C GLY A 148 -6.56 6.53 20.25
N LYS A 149 -5.34 6.04 20.50
CA LYS A 149 -4.70 4.98 19.74
C LYS A 149 -4.39 3.76 20.61
N SER A 150 -4.69 2.57 20.09
CA SER A 150 -4.31 1.31 20.75
C SER A 150 -2.79 1.15 20.75
N THR A 151 -2.21 0.98 21.93
CA THR A 151 -0.77 0.89 22.14
C THR A 151 -0.46 -0.33 23.01
N ALA A 152 0.43 -1.21 22.54
CA ALA A 152 0.96 -2.31 23.34
C ALA A 152 2.14 -1.82 24.18
N ARG A 153 2.16 -2.15 25.47
CA ARG A 153 3.34 -1.97 26.33
C ARG A 153 4.25 -3.18 26.20
N LEU A 154 5.34 -3.01 25.49
CA LEU A 154 6.33 -4.04 25.24
C LEU A 154 7.07 -4.42 26.53
N LYS A 155 7.41 -5.70 26.63
CA LYS A 155 8.34 -6.27 27.60
C LYS A 155 9.21 -7.30 26.88
N PRO A 156 10.39 -7.68 27.40
CA PRO A 156 11.22 -8.67 26.74
C PRO A 156 10.51 -10.03 26.60
N GLY A 157 10.71 -10.69 25.45
CA GLY A 157 10.16 -12.00 25.15
C GLY A 157 9.47 -12.09 23.79
N GLN A 158 8.86 -13.25 23.53
CA GLN A 158 8.06 -13.49 22.34
C GLN A 158 6.58 -13.25 22.65
N HIS A 159 5.91 -12.45 21.82
CA HIS A 159 4.55 -12.00 22.07
C HIS A 159 3.67 -12.21 20.86
N GLN A 160 2.42 -12.58 21.12
CA GLN A 160 1.38 -12.69 20.11
C GLN A 160 0.45 -11.49 20.24
N ILE A 161 0.27 -10.76 19.14
CA ILE A 161 -0.70 -9.67 19.02
C ILE A 161 -1.79 -10.11 18.04
N LYS A 162 -3.04 -10.01 18.48
CA LYS A 162 -4.22 -10.36 17.71
C LYS A 162 -5.08 -9.12 17.46
N LEU A 163 -5.46 -8.95 16.20
CA LEU A 163 -6.47 -8.00 15.75
C LEU A 163 -7.73 -8.80 15.42
N SER A 164 -8.88 -8.40 15.95
CA SER A 164 -10.17 -9.04 15.68
C SER A 164 -11.22 -8.01 15.30
N ASP A 165 -12.16 -8.36 14.43
CA ASP A 165 -13.32 -7.53 14.12
C ASP A 165 -14.60 -8.05 14.80
N ARG A 166 -15.71 -7.31 14.69
CA ARG A 166 -17.01 -7.73 15.26
C ARG A 166 -17.62 -8.97 14.61
N SER A 167 -17.18 -9.34 13.41
CA SER A 167 -17.65 -10.55 12.71
C SER A 167 -16.94 -11.83 13.17
N GLY A 168 -15.89 -11.70 13.99
CA GLY A 168 -15.08 -12.81 14.48
C GLY A 168 -13.86 -13.13 13.60
N ARG A 169 -13.63 -12.39 12.51
CA ARG A 169 -12.38 -12.50 11.75
C ARG A 169 -11.23 -12.01 12.61
N SER A 170 -10.08 -12.66 12.48
CA SER A 170 -8.90 -12.23 13.22
C SER A 170 -7.60 -12.46 12.46
N VAL A 171 -6.64 -11.57 12.70
CA VAL A 171 -5.26 -11.70 12.21
C VAL A 171 -4.32 -11.62 13.39
N THR A 172 -3.35 -12.52 13.37
CA THR A 172 -2.35 -12.65 14.43
C THR A 172 -0.96 -12.34 13.89
N ARG A 173 -0.13 -11.69 14.71
CA ARG A 173 1.30 -11.54 14.51
C ARG A 173 2.06 -11.99 15.74
N VAL A 174 3.21 -12.61 15.49
CA VAL A 174 4.20 -12.91 16.51
C VAL A 174 5.31 -11.87 16.37
N ILE A 175 5.69 -11.27 17.49
CA ILE A 175 6.80 -10.32 17.57
C ILE A 175 7.79 -10.80 18.62
N THR A 176 9.05 -10.42 18.46
CA THR A 176 10.09 -10.65 19.46
C THR A 176 10.55 -9.31 20.00
N VAL A 177 10.65 -9.18 21.31
CA VAL A 177 11.13 -7.99 21.99
C VAL A 177 12.38 -8.37 22.77
N GLU A 178 13.46 -7.66 22.51
CA GLU A 178 14.76 -7.85 23.17
C GLU A 178 15.07 -6.64 24.04
N GLN A 179 15.86 -6.88 25.09
CA GLN A 179 16.42 -5.83 25.93
C GLN A 179 17.89 -5.66 25.55
N LEU A 180 18.35 -4.42 25.44
CA LEU A 180 19.77 -4.09 25.33
C LEU A 180 20.56 -4.52 26.58
#